data_AF-A0A936A3U8-F1
#
_entry.id   AF-A0A936A3U8-F1
#
_cell.length_a   1.000
_cell.length_b   1.000
_cell.length_c   1.000
_cell.angle_alpha   90.00
_cell.angle_beta   90.00
_cell.angle_gamma   90.00
#
_symmetry.space_group_name_H-M   'P 1'
#
loop_
_entity.id
_entity.type
_entity.pdbx_description
1 polymer ?
#
loop_
_entity_poly.entity_id
_entity_poly.type
_entity_poly.pdbx_seq_one_letter_code
_entity_poly.pdbx_strand_id
1 'polypeptide(L)'
;MRSLLLSILCFVSCPAHSAVISAERISVSGARLDGIRWQIDRNAHQIDIERLRYEDLALDGRSIKVVCGVTEGPRCSGTVKGKSWPRFELSAQWPEQTVSLTWPDGELRLGLPEAGLAIHAVGVPLAWLKPRANQSWAGLAALEGQLDLELLIAEPDWQGEWKARALSFDQDDGQIAGAGIDAGGTILYQVPSGTFGVDATLARGELLVGPLYRQIGPPAEYCRDRGSFRASADSGSIGD
;
A
#
# COMPACT_ATOMS: atom_id res chain seq x y z
N MET A 1 4.51 23.72 2.43
CA MET A 1 4.65 23.61 0.95
C MET A 1 4.94 24.93 0.26
N ARG A 2 4.18 26.03 0.47
CA ARG A 2 4.41 27.32 -0.22
C ARG A 2 5.82 27.92 -0.04
N SER A 3 6.43 27.81 1.15
CA SER A 3 7.81 28.30 1.37
C SER A 3 8.88 27.47 0.66
N LEU A 4 8.64 26.17 0.42
CA LEU A 4 9.58 25.30 -0.28
C LEU A 4 9.59 25.59 -1.80
N LEU A 5 8.41 25.87 -2.36
CA LEU A 5 8.23 26.29 -3.76
C LEU A 5 8.89 27.64 -4.05
N LEU A 6 8.86 28.59 -3.10
CA LEU A 6 9.51 29.89 -3.27
C LEU A 6 11.05 29.77 -3.31
N SER A 7 11.64 28.83 -2.57
CA SER A 7 13.08 28.58 -2.58
C SER A 7 13.55 27.98 -3.91
N ILE A 8 12.73 27.14 -4.55
CA ILE A 8 13.06 26.52 -5.84
C ILE A 8 13.09 27.56 -6.96
N LEU A 9 12.20 28.56 -6.93
CA LEU A 9 12.13 29.61 -7.95
C LEU A 9 13.33 30.57 -7.93
N CYS A 10 13.97 30.79 -6.78
CA CYS A 10 15.19 31.61 -6.69
C CYS A 10 16.45 30.91 -7.23
N PHE A 11 16.43 29.58 -7.40
CA PHE A 11 17.59 28.83 -7.90
C PHE A 11 17.80 28.92 -9.42
N VAL A 12 16.78 29.32 -10.18
CA VAL A 12 16.84 29.34 -11.65
C VAL A 12 17.76 30.46 -12.19
N SER A 13 18.17 31.42 -11.36
CA SER A 13 18.94 32.61 -11.79
C SER A 13 20.41 32.61 -11.36
N CYS A 14 20.89 31.60 -10.62
CA CYS A 14 22.23 31.60 -10.04
C CYS A 14 23.08 30.45 -10.63
N PRO A 15 24.34 30.69 -11.08
CA PRO A 15 25.23 29.64 -11.62
C PRO A 15 25.79 28.69 -10.54
N ALA A 16 25.04 28.44 -9.46
CA ALA A 16 25.40 27.48 -8.44
C ALA A 16 25.43 26.08 -9.07
N HIS A 17 26.61 25.44 -9.02
CA HIS A 17 26.83 24.11 -9.61
C HIS A 17 26.23 22.98 -8.76
N SER A 18 25.87 23.28 -7.51
CA SER A 18 25.18 22.37 -6.60
C SER A 18 24.44 23.14 -5.51
N ALA A 19 23.34 22.59 -5.02
CA ALA A 19 22.59 23.09 -3.87
C ALA A 19 22.37 21.97 -2.84
N VAL A 20 22.29 22.31 -1.56
CA VAL A 20 21.86 21.38 -0.51
C VAL A 20 20.71 22.02 0.26
N ILE A 21 19.60 21.31 0.31
CA ILE A 21 18.41 21.66 1.08
C ILE A 21 18.29 20.64 2.20
N SER A 22 18.19 21.09 3.44
CA SER A 22 17.98 20.22 4.59
C SER A 22 16.70 20.59 5.32
N ALA A 23 15.94 19.59 5.75
CA ALA A 23 14.80 19.76 6.63
C ALA A 23 14.90 18.74 7.77
N GLU A 24 14.79 19.21 9.01
CA GLU A 24 14.81 18.32 10.18
C GLU A 24 13.59 17.39 10.17
N ARG A 25 12.43 17.92 9.78
CA ARG A 25 11.17 17.19 9.76
C ARG A 25 10.20 17.71 8.71
N ILE A 26 9.55 16.79 8.00
CA ILE A 26 8.37 17.06 7.17
C ILE A 26 7.27 16.09 7.58
N SER A 27 6.08 16.62 7.82
CA SER A 27 4.87 15.83 8.05
C SER A 27 3.90 16.02 6.89
N VAL A 28 3.38 14.93 6.37
CA VAL A 28 2.28 14.88 5.39
C VAL A 28 1.19 13.96 5.95
N SER A 29 0.00 13.95 5.35
CA SER A 29 -1.12 13.13 5.86
C SER A 29 -0.70 11.67 6.00
N GLY A 30 -0.69 11.15 7.24
CA GLY A 30 -0.30 9.77 7.58
C GLY A 30 1.22 9.48 7.59
N ALA A 31 2.07 10.40 7.14
CA ALA A 31 3.52 10.18 7.05
C ALA A 31 4.37 11.26 7.72
N ARG A 32 5.47 10.83 8.33
CA ARG A 32 6.50 11.69 8.90
C ARG A 32 7.88 11.30 8.38
N LEU A 33 8.59 12.30 7.88
CA LEU A 33 9.96 12.19 7.38
C LEU A 33 10.86 12.98 8.33
N ASP A 34 11.88 12.36 8.91
CA ASP A 34 12.89 13.01 9.75
C ASP A 34 14.26 12.98 9.05
N GLY A 35 15.06 14.03 9.24
CA GLY A 35 16.45 14.10 8.75
C GLY A 35 16.56 14.07 7.24
N ILE A 36 15.89 15.01 6.56
CA ILE A 36 15.86 15.07 5.10
C ILE A 36 17.02 15.93 4.61
N ARG A 37 17.81 15.39 3.69
CA ARG A 37 18.87 16.10 2.98
C ARG A 37 18.71 15.88 1.49
N TRP A 38 18.46 16.95 0.77
CA TRP A 38 18.35 16.94 -0.68
C TRP A 38 19.54 17.69 -1.28
N GLN A 39 20.43 16.94 -1.91
CA GLN A 39 21.53 17.45 -2.70
C GLN A 39 21.11 17.52 -4.17
N ILE A 40 21.29 18.68 -4.78
CA ILE A 40 20.95 18.97 -6.16
C ILE A 40 22.27 19.27 -6.87
N ASP A 41 22.61 18.52 -7.90
CA ASP A 41 23.71 18.82 -8.81
C ASP A 41 23.19 18.94 -10.26
N ARG A 42 24.07 19.22 -11.22
CA ARG A 42 23.66 19.43 -12.63
C ARG A 42 23.13 18.16 -13.31
N ASN A 43 23.56 16.98 -12.85
CA ASN A 43 23.32 15.71 -13.53
C ASN A 43 22.36 14.81 -12.74
N ALA A 44 22.27 15.02 -11.43
CA ALA A 44 21.55 14.20 -10.50
C ALA A 44 21.01 14.99 -9.29
N HIS A 45 19.97 14.43 -8.69
CA HIS A 45 19.46 14.81 -7.39
C HIS A 45 19.62 13.64 -6.44
N GLN A 46 20.19 13.84 -5.27
CA GLN A 46 20.25 12.84 -4.21
C GLN A 46 19.38 13.29 -3.04
N ILE A 47 18.45 12.44 -2.62
CA ILE A 47 17.60 12.65 -1.45
C ILE A 47 17.94 11.57 -0.44
N ASP A 48 18.46 11.99 0.71
CA ASP A 48 18.67 11.16 1.88
C ASP A 48 17.59 11.49 2.92
N ILE A 49 16.97 10.47 3.50
CA ILE A 49 16.00 10.60 4.58
C ILE A 49 16.41 9.63 5.69
N GLU A 50 16.73 10.18 6.86
CA GLU A 50 17.16 9.37 7.99
C GLU A 50 16.06 8.43 8.46
N ARG A 51 14.81 8.91 8.50
CA ARG A 51 13.67 8.11 8.94
C ARG A 51 12.37 8.48 8.23
N LEU A 52 11.61 7.45 7.86
CA LEU A 52 10.22 7.56 7.40
C LEU A 52 9.35 6.79 8.38
N ARG A 53 8.27 7.40 8.85
CA ARG A 53 7.20 6.72 9.58
C ARG A 53 5.88 6.91 8.86
N TYR A 54 5.16 5.82 8.61
CA TYR A 54 3.79 5.85 8.13
C TYR A 54 2.94 5.04 9.10
N GLU A 55 2.17 5.74 9.94
CA GLU A 55 1.52 5.11 11.09
C GLU A 55 0.42 4.14 10.65
N ASP A 56 -0.33 4.49 9.61
CA ASP A 56 -1.44 3.67 9.11
C ASP A 56 -0.98 2.33 8.51
N LEU A 57 0.27 2.23 8.08
CA LEU A 57 0.84 1.03 7.43
C LEU A 57 1.95 0.38 8.28
N ALA A 58 2.14 0.80 9.54
CA ALA A 58 3.25 0.37 10.41
C ALA A 58 4.64 0.45 9.73
N LEU A 59 4.82 1.41 8.83
CA LEU A 59 6.07 1.57 8.11
C LEU A 59 7.03 2.40 8.97
N ASP A 60 8.18 1.84 9.32
CA ASP A 60 9.27 2.55 10.03
C ASP A 60 10.59 2.33 9.26
N GLY A 61 10.79 3.17 8.26
CA GLY A 61 11.93 3.17 7.35
C GLY A 61 13.08 3.96 7.93
N ARG A 62 14.30 3.51 7.67
CA ARG A 62 15.55 4.14 8.09
C ARG A 62 16.48 4.23 6.90
N SER A 63 17.24 5.32 6.82
CA SER A 63 18.29 5.48 5.80
C SER A 63 17.76 5.26 4.38
N ILE A 64 16.74 6.03 3.99
CA ILE A 64 16.25 6.07 2.63
C ILE A 64 17.23 6.90 1.82
N LYS A 65 17.75 6.34 0.73
CA LYS A 65 18.60 7.06 -0.19
C LYS A 65 18.04 6.92 -1.59
N VAL A 66 17.76 8.03 -2.25
CA VAL A 66 17.20 8.10 -3.60
C VAL A 66 18.10 8.97 -4.46
N VAL A 67 18.46 8.50 -5.65
CA VAL A 67 19.25 9.21 -6.65
C VAL A 67 18.42 9.32 -7.92
N CYS A 68 18.16 10.55 -8.37
CA CYS A 68 17.39 10.86 -9.57
C CYS A 68 18.30 11.46 -10.65
N GLY A 69 18.43 10.81 -11.80
CA GLY A 69 19.13 11.40 -12.96
C GLY A 69 18.28 12.46 -13.67
N VAL A 70 18.91 13.47 -14.29
CA VAL A 70 18.22 14.60 -14.93
C VAL A 70 18.15 14.48 -16.46
N THR A 71 19.05 13.72 -17.09
CA THR A 71 19.36 13.82 -18.53
C THR A 71 18.47 13.00 -19.48
N GLU A 72 17.78 11.96 -19.02
CA GLU A 72 17.00 11.03 -19.89
C GLU A 72 15.55 10.86 -19.43
N GLY A 73 14.96 11.94 -18.91
CA GLY A 73 13.71 11.89 -18.14
C GLY A 73 14.03 11.53 -16.69
N PRO A 74 13.39 12.19 -15.70
CA PRO A 74 13.84 12.01 -14.35
C PRO A 74 13.53 10.58 -13.89
N ARG A 75 14.59 9.83 -13.63
CA ARG A 75 14.55 8.44 -13.16
C ARG A 75 15.21 8.39 -11.81
N CYS A 76 14.43 8.08 -10.80
CA CYS A 76 14.91 7.92 -9.44
C CYS A 76 15.11 6.44 -9.14
N SER A 77 16.23 6.11 -8.51
CA SER A 77 16.47 4.78 -7.94
C SER A 77 17.02 4.93 -6.54
N GLY A 78 16.68 4.01 -5.65
CA GLY A 78 17.06 4.16 -4.27
C GLY A 78 16.77 2.94 -3.43
N THR A 79 17.24 2.97 -2.19
CA THR A 79 17.03 1.87 -1.25
C THR A 79 16.38 2.38 0.00
N VAL A 80 15.37 1.67 0.48
CA VAL A 80 14.72 1.90 1.78
C VAL A 80 15.10 0.75 2.69
N LYS A 81 15.76 1.02 3.81
CA LYS A 81 16.02 -0.01 4.82
C LYS A 81 14.98 0.07 5.91
N GLY A 82 14.39 -1.06 6.25
CA GLY A 82 13.36 -1.12 7.26
C GLY A 82 13.84 -1.57 8.63
N LYS A 83 13.16 -1.15 9.71
CA LYS A 83 13.30 -1.84 11.01
C LYS A 83 12.47 -3.15 11.03
N SER A 84 11.23 -3.08 10.57
CA SER A 84 10.21 -4.14 10.62
C SER A 84 9.89 -4.77 9.25
N TRP A 85 10.68 -4.49 8.24
CA TRP A 85 10.36 -4.74 6.84
C TRP A 85 11.65 -4.95 6.03
N PRO A 86 11.60 -5.73 4.92
CA PRO A 86 12.76 -6.04 4.11
C PRO A 86 13.39 -4.78 3.52
N ARG A 87 14.61 -4.90 2.99
CA ARG A 87 15.19 -3.84 2.18
C ARG A 87 14.36 -3.71 0.90
N PHE A 88 13.92 -2.49 0.61
CA PHE A 88 13.24 -2.17 -0.63
C PHE A 88 14.20 -1.50 -1.60
N GLU A 89 14.03 -1.82 -2.88
CA GLU A 89 14.55 -1.02 -3.97
C GLU A 89 13.39 -0.17 -4.52
N LEU A 90 13.53 1.15 -4.41
CA LEU A 90 12.63 2.14 -4.95
C LEU A 90 13.07 2.49 -6.37
N SER A 91 12.13 2.51 -7.31
CA SER A 91 12.33 3.18 -8.59
C SER A 91 11.16 4.09 -8.93
N ALA A 92 11.42 5.25 -9.51
CA ALA A 92 10.39 6.14 -10.01
C ALA A 92 10.77 6.62 -11.40
N GLN A 93 9.82 6.54 -12.34
CA GLN A 93 9.98 6.97 -13.72
C GLN A 93 8.92 8.00 -14.04
N TRP A 94 9.31 9.26 -14.15
CA TRP A 94 8.37 10.35 -14.40
C TRP A 94 7.74 10.36 -15.79
N PRO A 95 8.44 9.98 -16.89
CA PRO A 95 7.79 9.90 -18.20
C PRO A 95 6.61 8.93 -18.23
N GLU A 96 6.73 7.83 -17.48
CA GLU A 96 5.68 6.80 -17.35
C GLU A 96 4.75 7.07 -16.17
N GLN A 97 5.06 8.07 -15.34
CA GLN A 97 4.41 8.37 -14.06
C GLN A 97 4.25 7.14 -13.16
N THR A 98 5.29 6.29 -13.13
CA THR A 98 5.31 5.08 -12.32
C THR A 98 6.24 5.23 -11.12
N VAL A 99 5.83 4.67 -10.00
CA VAL A 99 6.64 4.47 -8.80
C VAL A 99 6.55 3.00 -8.43
N SER A 100 7.68 2.34 -8.21
CA SER A 100 7.73 0.96 -7.73
C SER A 100 8.61 0.82 -6.50
N LEU A 101 8.17 -0.06 -5.61
CA LEU A 101 8.89 -0.55 -4.46
C LEU A 101 9.00 -2.05 -4.63
N THR A 102 10.21 -2.60 -4.67
CA THR A 102 10.45 -4.03 -4.81
C THR A 102 11.19 -4.58 -3.59
N TRP A 103 10.86 -5.79 -3.18
CA TRP A 103 11.51 -6.54 -2.11
C TRP A 103 11.72 -7.99 -2.55
N PRO A 104 12.46 -8.83 -1.80
CA PRO A 104 12.85 -10.17 -2.28
C PRO A 104 11.69 -11.04 -2.77
N ASP A 105 10.51 -10.91 -2.16
CA ASP A 105 9.35 -11.77 -2.41
C ASP A 105 8.12 -11.00 -2.92
N GLY A 106 8.28 -9.77 -3.44
CA GLY A 106 7.14 -9.00 -3.92
C GLY A 106 7.45 -7.60 -4.44
N GLU A 107 6.39 -6.93 -4.88
CA GLU A 107 6.46 -5.58 -5.41
C GLU A 107 5.17 -4.79 -5.16
N LEU A 108 5.30 -3.46 -5.11
CA LEU A 108 4.21 -2.50 -5.17
C LEU A 108 4.54 -1.48 -6.24
N ARG A 109 3.70 -1.40 -7.27
CA ARG A 109 3.79 -0.44 -8.35
C ARG A 109 2.55 0.44 -8.37
N LEU A 110 2.78 1.74 -8.32
CA LEU A 110 1.79 2.79 -8.51
C LEU A 110 2.04 3.42 -9.88
N GLY A 111 1.01 3.56 -10.69
CA GLY A 111 1.06 4.25 -11.97
C GLY A 111 -0.06 5.26 -12.07
N LEU A 112 0.18 6.38 -12.75
CA LEU A 112 -0.83 7.39 -13.04
C LEU A 112 -1.18 7.36 -14.54
N PRO A 113 -1.96 6.39 -15.03
CA PRO A 113 -2.50 6.45 -16.39
C PRO A 113 -3.39 7.68 -16.57
N GLU A 114 -3.66 8.07 -17.81
CA GLU A 114 -4.54 9.22 -18.12
C GLU A 114 -5.91 9.15 -17.44
N ALA A 115 -6.38 7.93 -17.16
CA ALA A 115 -7.70 7.67 -16.59
C ALA A 115 -7.73 7.51 -15.05
N GLY A 116 -6.61 7.67 -14.32
CA GLY A 116 -6.63 7.59 -12.86
C GLY A 116 -5.35 7.06 -12.20
N LEU A 117 -5.51 6.34 -11.09
CA LEU A 117 -4.42 5.70 -10.34
C LEU A 117 -4.51 4.18 -10.48
N ALA A 118 -3.47 3.57 -11.04
CA ALA A 118 -3.28 2.13 -11.10
C ALA A 118 -2.39 1.67 -9.93
N ILE A 119 -2.86 0.69 -9.18
CA ILE A 119 -2.14 0.05 -8.08
C ILE A 119 -1.96 -1.42 -8.45
N HIS A 120 -0.72 -1.87 -8.54
CA HIS A 120 -0.37 -3.26 -8.69
C HIS A 120 0.51 -3.67 -7.52
N ALA A 121 0.10 -4.69 -6.78
CA ALA A 121 0.85 -5.18 -5.64
C ALA A 121 0.91 -6.70 -5.70
N VAL A 122 2.08 -7.27 -5.41
CA VAL A 122 2.30 -8.72 -5.42
C VAL A 122 3.10 -9.07 -4.18
N GLY A 123 2.64 -10.09 -3.45
CA GLY A 123 3.34 -10.61 -2.29
C GLY A 123 3.46 -9.61 -1.15
N VAL A 124 2.49 -8.70 -0.99
CA VAL A 124 2.47 -7.72 0.11
C VAL A 124 2.20 -8.46 1.42
N PRO A 125 3.10 -8.42 2.42
CA PRO A 125 2.83 -9.04 3.71
C PRO A 125 1.63 -8.39 4.39
N LEU A 126 0.60 -9.18 4.70
CA LEU A 126 -0.64 -8.68 5.31
C LEU A 126 -0.40 -8.07 6.70
N ALA A 127 0.67 -8.49 7.38
CA ALA A 127 1.11 -7.88 8.65
C ALA A 127 1.36 -6.37 8.53
N TRP A 128 1.70 -5.85 7.35
CA TRP A 128 1.87 -4.41 7.12
C TRP A 128 0.54 -3.66 7.15
N LEU A 129 -0.56 -4.34 6.82
CA LEU A 129 -1.90 -3.76 6.85
C LEU A 129 -2.57 -3.87 8.22
N LYS A 130 -1.98 -4.60 9.16
CA LYS A 130 -2.56 -4.83 10.49
C LYS A 130 -2.99 -3.55 11.21
N PRO A 131 -2.20 -2.45 11.26
CA PRO A 131 -2.64 -1.23 11.95
C PRO A 131 -3.90 -0.64 11.35
N ARG A 132 -3.97 -0.56 10.01
CA ARG A 132 -5.16 -0.07 9.31
C ARG A 132 -6.34 -1.03 9.47
N ALA A 133 -6.10 -2.34 9.34
CA ALA A 133 -7.12 -3.36 9.53
C ALA A 133 -7.73 -3.30 10.94
N ASN A 134 -6.90 -3.10 11.97
CA ASN A 134 -7.35 -2.98 13.35
C ASN A 134 -8.21 -1.73 13.61
N GLN A 135 -8.15 -0.69 12.76
CA GLN A 135 -9.06 0.46 12.83
C GLN A 135 -10.47 0.10 12.35
N SER A 136 -10.60 -0.81 11.39
CA SER A 136 -11.88 -1.27 10.85
C SER A 136 -12.41 -2.53 11.55
N TRP A 137 -11.51 -3.33 12.11
CA TRP A 137 -11.78 -4.57 12.81
C TRP A 137 -11.11 -4.54 14.17
N ALA A 138 -11.84 -4.03 15.17
CA ALA A 138 -11.32 -3.89 16.52
C ALA A 138 -10.98 -5.25 17.14
N GLY A 139 -9.86 -5.29 17.88
CA GLY A 139 -9.38 -6.48 18.57
C GLY A 139 -8.66 -7.47 17.66
N LEU A 140 -8.09 -7.03 16.53
CA LEU A 140 -7.32 -7.89 15.63
C LEU A 140 -5.92 -8.15 16.21
N ALA A 141 -5.77 -9.31 16.86
CA ALA A 141 -4.56 -9.77 17.53
C ALA A 141 -3.44 -10.09 16.54
N ALA A 142 -3.78 -10.71 15.41
CA ALA A 142 -2.85 -11.15 14.38
C ALA A 142 -3.43 -10.93 12.99
N LEU A 143 -2.55 -10.63 12.03
CA LEU A 143 -2.87 -10.58 10.60
C LEU A 143 -1.60 -10.94 9.83
N GLU A 144 -1.63 -12.07 9.15
CA GLU A 144 -0.48 -12.66 8.46
C GLU A 144 -0.90 -13.23 7.09
N GLY A 145 0.09 -13.56 6.26
CA GLY A 145 -0.09 -14.01 4.89
C GLY A 145 0.39 -12.98 3.87
N GLN A 146 -0.01 -13.18 2.61
CA GLN A 146 0.38 -12.33 1.48
C GLN A 146 -0.85 -11.83 0.72
N LEU A 147 -0.77 -10.62 0.19
CA LEU A 147 -1.77 -9.99 -0.66
C LEU A 147 -1.17 -9.68 -2.03
N ASP A 148 -1.88 -10.12 -3.06
CA ASP A 148 -1.75 -9.65 -4.43
C ASP A 148 -2.98 -8.78 -4.74
N LEU A 149 -2.78 -7.63 -5.37
CA LEU A 149 -3.82 -6.63 -5.65
C LEU A 149 -3.56 -6.00 -7.02
N GLU A 150 -4.61 -5.91 -7.82
CA GLU A 150 -4.64 -5.09 -9.03
C GLU A 150 -5.87 -4.19 -8.95
N LEU A 151 -5.68 -2.88 -8.83
CA LEU A 151 -6.74 -1.91 -8.62
C LEU A 151 -6.55 -0.72 -9.54
N LEU A 152 -7.60 -0.35 -10.25
CA LEU A 152 -7.71 0.90 -10.98
C LEU A 152 -8.71 1.81 -10.26
N ILE A 153 -8.24 2.99 -9.88
CA ILE A 153 -9.04 4.05 -9.26
C ILE A 153 -9.21 5.15 -10.30
N ALA A 154 -10.37 5.23 -10.92
CA ALA A 154 -10.71 6.17 -11.98
C ALA A 154 -11.99 6.90 -11.57
N GLU A 155 -11.92 8.12 -11.03
CA GLU A 155 -13.11 8.80 -10.53
C GLU A 155 -14.25 8.83 -11.58
N PRO A 156 -15.48 8.39 -11.23
CA PRO A 156 -15.98 8.05 -9.88
C PRO A 156 -15.82 6.57 -9.46
N ASP A 157 -15.28 5.71 -10.31
CA ASP A 157 -15.33 4.25 -10.19
C ASP A 157 -13.99 3.64 -9.75
N TRP A 158 -14.05 2.64 -8.88
CA TRP A 158 -12.89 1.84 -8.49
C TRP A 158 -13.17 0.39 -8.85
N GLN A 159 -12.23 -0.24 -9.54
CA GLN A 159 -12.38 -1.62 -9.98
C GLN A 159 -11.06 -2.36 -9.84
N GLY A 160 -11.12 -3.60 -9.35
CA GLY A 160 -9.91 -4.38 -9.18
C GLY A 160 -10.14 -5.81 -8.76
N GLU A 161 -9.06 -6.57 -8.77
CA GLU A 161 -8.98 -7.93 -8.27
C GLU A 161 -7.98 -8.00 -7.12
N TRP A 162 -8.25 -8.89 -6.17
CA TRP A 162 -7.34 -9.17 -5.07
C TRP A 162 -7.27 -10.66 -4.81
N LYS A 163 -6.12 -11.10 -4.30
CA LYS A 163 -5.87 -12.47 -3.86
C LYS A 163 -5.05 -12.44 -2.58
N ALA A 164 -5.55 -13.08 -1.53
CA ALA A 164 -4.81 -13.34 -0.32
C ALA A 164 -4.38 -14.81 -0.28
N ARG A 165 -3.11 -15.06 0.07
CA ARG A 165 -2.52 -16.39 0.20
C ARG A 165 -2.07 -16.62 1.63
N ALA A 166 -2.36 -17.81 2.15
CA ALA A 166 -2.04 -18.19 3.53
C ALA A 166 -2.45 -17.10 4.55
N LEU A 167 -3.62 -16.50 4.34
CA LEU A 167 -4.22 -15.52 5.24
C LEU A 167 -4.45 -16.17 6.59
N SER A 168 -3.84 -15.60 7.62
CA SER A 168 -4.13 -15.97 9.01
C SER A 168 -4.50 -14.71 9.77
N PHE A 169 -5.53 -14.81 10.60
CA PHE A 169 -5.95 -13.73 11.47
C PHE A 169 -6.47 -14.30 12.78
N ASP A 170 -6.41 -13.50 13.83
CA ASP A 170 -6.95 -13.89 15.13
C ASP A 170 -7.48 -12.63 15.83
N GLN A 171 -8.60 -12.78 16.55
CA GLN A 171 -9.11 -11.76 17.44
C GLN A 171 -8.63 -12.00 18.87
N ASP A 172 -8.43 -10.92 19.63
CA ASP A 172 -7.93 -10.98 21.00
C ASP A 172 -8.88 -11.76 21.95
N ASP A 173 -10.16 -11.89 21.60
CA ASP A 173 -11.17 -12.65 22.34
C ASP A 173 -11.29 -14.13 21.92
N GLY A 174 -10.53 -14.54 20.91
CA GLY A 174 -10.55 -15.88 20.31
C GLY A 174 -11.87 -16.28 19.67
N GLN A 175 -12.80 -15.33 19.44
CA GLN A 175 -14.09 -15.63 18.81
C GLN A 175 -13.95 -15.75 17.30
N ILE A 176 -13.08 -14.97 16.65
CA ILE A 176 -12.90 -15.07 15.20
C ILE A 176 -11.43 -15.31 14.88
N ALA A 177 -11.14 -16.46 14.28
CA ALA A 177 -9.79 -16.81 13.86
C ALA A 177 -9.82 -17.50 12.49
N GLY A 178 -8.76 -17.27 11.72
CA GLY A 178 -8.55 -17.87 10.41
C GLY A 178 -7.11 -18.32 10.29
N ALA A 179 -6.88 -19.48 9.70
CA ALA A 179 -5.54 -20.02 9.52
C ALA A 179 -5.35 -20.56 8.10
N GLY A 180 -4.29 -20.10 7.42
CA GLY A 180 -3.90 -20.60 6.11
C GLY A 180 -4.97 -20.42 5.03
N ILE A 181 -5.77 -19.36 5.13
CA ILE A 181 -6.89 -19.12 4.22
C ILE A 181 -6.37 -18.61 2.88
N ASP A 182 -6.80 -19.24 1.79
CA ASP A 182 -6.66 -18.64 0.46
C ASP A 182 -7.97 -17.97 0.10
N ALA A 183 -7.91 -16.68 -0.22
CA ALA A 183 -9.07 -15.88 -0.57
C ALA A 183 -8.78 -15.06 -1.83
N GLY A 184 -9.83 -14.71 -2.56
CA GLY A 184 -9.70 -13.76 -3.65
C GLY A 184 -11.05 -13.26 -4.12
N GLY A 185 -11.03 -12.20 -4.91
CA GLY A 185 -12.25 -11.50 -5.22
C GLY A 185 -12.08 -10.27 -6.08
N THR A 186 -13.20 -9.57 -6.25
CA THR A 186 -13.27 -8.31 -6.99
C THR A 186 -13.68 -7.18 -6.06
N ILE A 187 -13.09 -6.01 -6.27
CA ILE A 187 -13.46 -4.75 -5.64
C ILE A 187 -14.21 -3.95 -6.69
N LEU A 188 -15.41 -3.50 -6.34
CA LEU A 188 -16.22 -2.60 -7.15
C LEU A 188 -16.73 -1.47 -6.26
N TYR A 189 -16.37 -0.24 -6.61
CA TYR A 189 -16.90 0.96 -5.96
C TYR A 189 -17.42 1.91 -7.03
N GLN A 190 -18.67 2.34 -6.90
CA GLN A 190 -19.31 3.31 -7.81
C GLN A 190 -19.98 4.40 -6.96
N VAL A 191 -19.85 5.68 -7.32
CA VAL A 191 -20.51 6.83 -6.63
C VAL A 191 -21.12 7.81 -7.65
N PRO A 192 -22.26 8.49 -7.36
CA PRO A 192 -22.46 9.36 -6.17
C PRO A 192 -23.40 8.92 -5.02
N SER A 193 -24.27 7.92 -5.16
CA SER A 193 -25.09 7.38 -4.04
C SER A 193 -24.88 5.86 -3.87
N GLY A 194 -23.75 5.36 -4.39
CA GLY A 194 -23.62 4.02 -4.90
C GLY A 194 -22.98 3.00 -3.96
N THR A 195 -22.97 1.77 -4.48
CA THR A 195 -22.63 0.53 -3.79
C THR A 195 -21.11 0.35 -3.68
N PHE A 196 -20.65 0.07 -2.46
CA PHE A 196 -19.35 -0.57 -2.23
C PHE A 196 -19.56 -2.08 -2.20
N GLY A 197 -19.04 -2.77 -3.21
CA GLY A 197 -19.08 -4.22 -3.34
C GLY A 197 -17.69 -4.82 -3.21
N VAL A 198 -17.53 -5.72 -2.24
CA VAL A 198 -16.39 -6.64 -2.20
C VAL A 198 -16.96 -8.04 -2.28
N ASP A 199 -16.72 -8.69 -3.40
CA ASP A 199 -17.01 -10.11 -3.55
C ASP A 199 -15.77 -10.89 -3.13
N ALA A 200 -15.96 -11.89 -2.27
CA ALA A 200 -14.87 -12.72 -1.76
C ALA A 200 -15.21 -14.20 -1.91
N THR A 201 -14.26 -14.97 -2.43
CA THR A 201 -14.30 -16.42 -2.50
C THR A 201 -13.18 -16.98 -1.64
N LEU A 202 -13.51 -17.92 -0.75
CA LEU A 202 -12.55 -18.64 0.08
C LEU A 202 -12.32 -20.03 -0.53
N ALA A 203 -11.07 -20.44 -0.71
CA ALA A 203 -10.72 -21.67 -1.40
C ALA A 203 -10.12 -22.74 -0.48
N ARG A 204 -9.31 -22.35 0.51
CA ARG A 204 -8.62 -23.24 1.45
C ARG A 204 -8.50 -22.58 2.83
N GLY A 205 -8.14 -23.35 3.86
CA GLY A 205 -7.80 -22.87 5.20
C GLY A 205 -8.73 -23.39 6.30
N GLU A 206 -8.71 -22.73 7.45
CA GLU A 206 -9.58 -23.01 8.59
C GLU A 206 -10.19 -21.71 9.09
N LEU A 207 -11.46 -21.75 9.48
CA LEU A 207 -12.20 -20.60 10.01
C LEU A 207 -12.93 -20.98 11.30
N LEU A 208 -12.74 -20.17 12.32
CA LEU A 208 -13.44 -20.20 13.59
C LEU A 208 -14.28 -18.93 13.73
N VAL A 209 -15.56 -19.08 14.06
CA VAL A 209 -16.49 -17.97 14.39
C VAL A 209 -17.34 -18.39 15.59
N GLY A 210 -16.99 -17.89 16.77
CA GLY A 210 -17.49 -18.31 18.07
C GLY A 210 -17.32 -19.81 18.28
N PRO A 211 -18.40 -20.58 18.48
CA PRO A 211 -18.33 -22.04 18.60
C PRO A 211 -18.26 -22.76 17.24
N LEU A 212 -18.38 -22.03 16.12
CA LEU A 212 -18.44 -22.62 14.78
C LEU A 212 -17.04 -22.77 14.22
N TYR A 213 -16.61 -24.01 14.00
CA TYR A 213 -15.38 -24.34 13.30
C TYR A 213 -15.70 -24.90 11.91
N ARG A 214 -14.99 -24.41 10.89
CA ARG A 214 -15.10 -24.91 9.52
C ARG A 214 -13.73 -24.98 8.86
N GLN A 215 -13.38 -26.15 8.37
CA GLN A 215 -12.28 -26.30 7.41
C GLN A 215 -12.76 -25.84 6.02
N ILE A 216 -12.03 -24.90 5.43
CA ILE A 216 -12.22 -24.40 4.07
C ILE A 216 -11.30 -25.21 3.18
N GLY A 217 -11.85 -25.77 2.12
CA GLY A 217 -11.10 -26.61 1.20
C GLY A 217 -12.07 -27.52 0.47
N PRO A 218 -11.54 -28.37 -0.41
CA PRO A 218 -12.23 -29.58 -0.78
C PRO A 218 -11.75 -30.75 0.09
N PRO A 219 -12.56 -31.25 1.05
CA PRO A 219 -12.47 -32.64 1.50
C PRO A 219 -13.62 -33.46 0.88
N ALA A 220 -13.21 -34.40 0.00
CA ALA A 220 -13.98 -35.33 -0.85
C ALA A 220 -14.60 -34.74 -2.13
N GLU A 221 -14.42 -35.46 -3.25
CA GLU A 221 -15.13 -35.31 -4.54
C GLU A 221 -16.65 -35.55 -4.38
N TYR A 222 -17.34 -34.83 -3.50
CA TYR A 222 -18.80 -34.86 -3.44
C TYR A 222 -19.32 -33.47 -3.05
N CYS A 223 -20.10 -32.90 -3.98
CA CYS A 223 -20.84 -31.64 -3.88
C CYS A 223 -20.00 -30.36 -4.06
N ARG A 224 -20.13 -29.81 -5.28
CA ARG A 224 -19.63 -28.53 -5.74
C ARG A 224 -20.43 -27.38 -5.12
N ASP A 225 -20.25 -27.10 -3.82
CA ASP A 225 -20.80 -25.89 -3.21
C ASP A 225 -19.79 -24.74 -3.32
N ARG A 226 -20.02 -23.85 -4.29
CA ARG A 226 -19.41 -22.52 -4.30
C ARG A 226 -20.16 -21.65 -3.29
N GLY A 227 -19.59 -21.46 -2.11
CA GLY A 227 -20.05 -20.42 -1.19
C GLY A 227 -19.54 -19.06 -1.65
N SER A 228 -20.43 -18.22 -2.20
CA SER A 228 -20.15 -16.79 -2.40
C SER A 228 -20.65 -16.01 -1.19
N PHE A 229 -19.76 -15.30 -0.50
CA PHE A 229 -20.17 -14.30 0.48
C PHE A 229 -20.24 -12.95 -0.23
N ARG A 230 -21.45 -12.38 -0.30
CA ARG A 230 -21.68 -11.03 -0.78
C ARG A 230 -22.00 -10.15 0.41
N ALA A 231 -21.04 -9.32 0.82
CA ALA A 231 -21.28 -8.26 1.78
C ALA A 231 -21.60 -6.99 1.00
N SER A 232 -22.85 -6.53 1.08
CA SER A 232 -23.27 -5.22 0.56
C SER A 232 -23.43 -4.29 1.75
N ALA A 233 -22.59 -3.27 1.85
CA ALA A 233 -22.83 -2.17 2.75
C ALA A 233 -23.52 -1.07 1.94
N ASP A 234 -24.84 -0.94 2.09
CA ASP A 234 -25.52 0.27 1.65
C ASP A 234 -25.09 1.38 2.61
N SER A 235 -24.33 2.35 2.09
CA SER A 235 -24.09 3.61 2.79
C SER A 235 -25.42 4.37 2.79
N GLY A 236 -26.29 4.05 3.75
CA GLY A 236 -27.49 4.83 4.01
C GLY A 236 -27.08 6.29 4.16
N SER A 237 -27.71 7.17 3.39
CA SER A 237 -27.50 8.61 3.48
C SER A 237 -27.68 9.04 4.92
N ILE A 238 -26.60 9.46 5.58
CA ILE A 238 -26.69 10.26 6.80
C ILE A 238 -27.23 11.61 6.32
N GLY A 239 -28.56 11.76 6.37
CA GLY A 239 -29.20 13.06 6.20
C GLY A 239 -28.83 13.95 7.38
N ASP A 240 -28.40 15.17 7.07
CA ASP A 240 -28.14 16.26 8.02
C ASP A 240 -29.32 16.51 8.98
#